data_AF-A0A9Q3P756-F1
#
_entry.id   AF-A0A9Q3P756-F1
#
_cell.length_a   1.000
_cell.length_b   1.000
_cell.length_c   1.000
_cell.angle_alpha   90.00
_cell.angle_beta   90.00
_cell.angle_gamma   90.00
#
_symmetry.space_group_name_H-M   'P 1'
#
loop_
_entity.id
_entity.type
_entity.pdbx_description
1 polymer ?
#
loop_
_entity_poly.entity_id
_entity_poly.type
_entity_poly.pdbx_seq_one_letter_code
_entity_poly.pdbx_strand_id
1 'polypeptide(L)'
;MTLVHKAGNIHKNADGFGIWAFPNASDNHAYVPTSAEPQILIEGIKIRDVGTGFFQEVRESYKQDKLYLAYKTSIQASTGKPPAIYKLLDDKVRHNANQRVNYAFEYAKQNWDKGHKTKEFKAGDLILVSTLSFNNIKGQNKLKDSFSGPFIIKALHGTNAVQVQLSGEVEKNPIFPISLVKNYSSSDKELFPLRNETPIEVPPLYQSEEKNVLKVLKERRLRGKNEREYLVRYRNPQHEDEWITESKIPDSQKFLRRFRHERRPIRQ
;
A
#
# COMPACT_ATOMS: atom_id res chain seq x y z
N MET A 1 28.10 -0.41 35.72
CA MET A 1 27.37 -1.69 35.81
C MET A 1 27.28 -2.23 34.39
N THR A 2 28.12 -3.21 34.04
CA THR A 2 28.26 -3.74 32.68
C THR A 2 27.44 -5.02 32.55
N LEU A 3 26.39 -4.97 31.73
CA LEU A 3 25.56 -6.13 31.40
C LEU A 3 26.31 -7.01 30.40
N VAL A 4 26.69 -8.21 30.85
CA VAL A 4 27.22 -9.28 29.99
C VAL A 4 26.07 -10.21 29.66
N HIS A 5 25.66 -10.28 28.39
CA HIS A 5 24.65 -11.24 27.95
C HIS A 5 25.23 -12.66 27.95
N LYS A 6 24.64 -13.56 28.73
CA LYS A 6 24.86 -15.01 28.60
C LYS A 6 24.22 -15.49 27.30
N ALA A 7 24.93 -16.33 26.54
CA ALA A 7 24.39 -17.02 25.37
C ALA A 7 23.26 -17.98 25.82
N GLY A 8 22.02 -17.50 25.79
CA GLY A 8 20.82 -18.30 26.01
C GLY A 8 20.24 -18.80 24.69
N ASN A 9 19.72 -20.02 24.68
CA ASN A 9 19.07 -20.65 23.53
C ASN A 9 17.91 -19.79 23.02
N ILE A 10 17.99 -19.35 21.77
CA ILE A 10 17.04 -18.45 21.12
C ILE A 10 15.85 -19.28 20.60
N HIS A 11 14.64 -18.98 21.05
CA HIS A 11 13.40 -19.52 20.46
C HIS A 11 13.18 -18.95 19.05
N LYS A 12 12.71 -19.78 18.12
CA LYS A 12 12.34 -19.33 16.77
C LYS A 12 11.06 -18.49 16.69
N ASN A 13 10.19 -18.59 17.69
CA ASN A 13 8.87 -17.93 17.67
C ASN A 13 8.81 -16.75 18.65
N ALA A 14 9.94 -16.10 18.93
CA ALA A 14 9.90 -14.76 19.50
C ALA A 14 9.43 -13.78 18.41
N ASP A 15 8.19 -13.94 17.95
CA ASP A 15 7.46 -12.84 17.33
C ASP A 15 7.47 -11.76 18.41
N GLY A 16 8.09 -10.62 18.12
CA GLY A 16 8.44 -9.56 19.07
C GLY A 16 7.25 -8.83 19.73
N PHE A 17 6.14 -9.53 19.97
CA PHE A 17 4.89 -9.01 20.51
C PHE A 17 4.48 -9.66 21.85
N GLY A 18 5.22 -10.65 22.36
CA GLY A 18 5.00 -11.22 23.70
C GLY A 18 5.93 -10.62 24.75
N ILE A 19 5.36 -9.97 25.77
CA ILE A 19 6.13 -9.32 26.85
C ILE A 19 6.83 -10.36 27.77
N TRP A 20 6.39 -11.63 27.78
CA TRP A 20 6.99 -12.69 28.60
C TRP A 20 7.42 -13.89 27.76
N ALA A 21 8.70 -14.27 27.88
CA ALA A 21 9.21 -15.52 27.32
C ALA A 21 8.90 -16.67 28.29
N PHE A 22 7.97 -17.54 27.90
CA PHE A 22 7.73 -18.80 28.63
C PHE A 22 8.90 -19.79 28.41
N PRO A 23 9.22 -20.65 29.39
CA PRO A 23 10.24 -21.68 29.23
C PRO A 23 9.84 -22.74 28.20
N ASN A 24 10.82 -23.28 27.47
CA ASN A 24 10.64 -24.39 26.51
C ASN A 24 10.47 -25.75 27.24
N ALA A 25 9.45 -25.86 28.08
CA ALA A 25 9.08 -27.10 28.76
C ALA A 25 8.09 -27.90 27.92
N SER A 26 8.04 -29.22 28.09
CA SER A 26 7.08 -30.11 27.39
C SER A 26 5.61 -29.80 27.68
N ASP A 27 5.35 -29.01 28.73
CA ASP A 27 4.02 -28.51 29.12
C ASP A 27 3.56 -27.30 28.28
N ASN A 28 4.47 -26.68 27.51
CA ASN A 28 4.13 -25.59 26.60
C ASN A 28 3.60 -26.15 25.28
N HIS A 29 2.40 -25.73 24.84
CA HIS A 29 1.87 -26.12 23.52
C HIS A 29 2.78 -25.70 22.35
N ALA A 30 3.67 -24.72 22.55
CA ALA A 30 4.70 -24.31 21.60
C ALA A 30 6.06 -25.01 21.81
N TYR A 31 6.11 -26.12 22.56
CA TYR A 31 7.31 -26.91 22.78
C TYR A 31 7.87 -27.45 21.46
N VAL A 32 9.17 -27.24 21.24
CA VAL A 32 9.90 -27.82 20.10
C VAL A 32 11.03 -28.70 20.64
N PRO A 33 11.06 -30.00 20.31
CA PRO A 33 12.14 -30.90 20.74
C PRO A 33 13.47 -30.52 20.09
N THR A 34 14.54 -30.55 20.89
CA THR A 34 15.90 -30.08 20.56
C THR A 34 16.55 -30.79 19.37
N SER A 35 16.00 -31.90 18.88
CA SER A 35 16.54 -32.66 17.74
C SER A 35 16.20 -32.09 16.37
N ALA A 36 15.28 -31.12 16.28
CA ALA A 36 14.96 -30.47 15.01
C ALA A 36 15.98 -29.36 14.73
N GLU A 37 16.91 -29.62 13.79
CA GLU A 37 17.82 -28.61 13.28
C GLU A 37 17.03 -27.35 12.88
N PRO A 38 17.47 -26.15 13.28
CA PRO A 38 16.76 -24.95 12.94
C PRO A 38 16.83 -24.75 11.42
N GLN A 39 15.74 -25.00 10.70
CA GLN A 39 15.49 -24.37 9.39
C GLN A 39 15.50 -22.84 9.57
N ILE A 40 16.63 -22.20 9.31
CA ILE A 40 16.78 -20.75 9.31
C ILE A 40 16.24 -20.27 7.97
N LEU A 41 15.15 -19.50 8.01
CA LEU A 41 14.65 -18.79 6.84
C LEU A 41 15.71 -17.75 6.42
N ILE A 42 16.08 -17.73 5.14
CA ILE A 42 17.13 -16.84 4.61
C ILE A 42 16.62 -15.39 4.60
N GLU A 43 16.62 -14.73 5.75
CA GLU A 43 16.55 -13.28 5.85
C GLU A 43 17.69 -12.80 6.74
N GLY A 44 18.85 -12.58 6.10
CA GLY A 44 20.04 -11.97 6.69
C GLY A 44 20.89 -12.96 7.49
N ILE A 45 21.94 -13.50 6.88
CA ILE A 45 23.09 -14.00 7.64
C ILE A 45 23.59 -12.80 8.48
N LYS A 46 23.36 -12.82 9.80
CA LYS A 46 24.05 -11.89 10.70
C LYS A 46 25.53 -12.26 10.63
N ILE A 47 26.31 -11.49 9.89
CA ILE A 47 27.76 -11.69 9.70
C ILE A 47 28.52 -11.85 11.04
N ARG A 48 27.94 -11.36 12.15
CA ARG A 48 28.50 -11.45 13.51
C ARG A 48 28.45 -12.85 14.13
N ASP A 49 27.56 -13.73 13.66
CA ASP A 49 27.40 -15.09 14.18
C ASP A 49 28.19 -16.13 13.36
N VAL A 50 28.84 -15.68 12.29
CA VAL A 50 29.71 -16.50 11.46
C VAL A 50 31.05 -16.66 12.19
N GLY A 51 31.19 -17.76 12.92
CA GLY A 51 32.42 -18.09 13.64
C GLY A 51 33.63 -18.23 12.71
N THR A 52 34.83 -18.19 13.29
CA THR A 52 36.10 -18.37 12.56
C THR A 52 36.16 -19.68 11.79
N GLY A 53 35.47 -20.73 12.26
CA GLY A 53 35.36 -22.03 11.60
C GLY A 53 34.76 -21.96 10.20
N PHE A 54 33.67 -21.19 10.00
CA PHE A 54 33.08 -21.03 8.65
C PHE A 54 34.07 -20.40 7.68
N PHE A 55 34.77 -19.34 8.11
CA PHE A 55 35.76 -18.69 7.25
C PHE A 55 36.97 -19.58 6.99
N GLN A 56 37.33 -20.47 7.91
CA GLN A 56 38.35 -21.49 7.70
C GLN A 56 37.89 -22.54 6.68
N GLU A 57 36.67 -23.04 6.83
CA GLU A 57 36.07 -24.02 5.91
C GLU A 57 35.92 -23.45 4.50
N VAL A 58 35.44 -22.21 4.37
CA VAL A 58 35.39 -21.49 3.09
C VAL A 58 36.81 -21.32 2.52
N ARG A 59 37.79 -20.95 3.34
CA ARG A 59 39.19 -20.80 2.91
C ARG A 59 39.81 -22.13 2.49
N GLU A 60 39.44 -23.24 3.12
CA GLU A 60 39.88 -24.59 2.78
C GLU A 60 39.21 -25.10 1.51
N SER A 61 37.92 -24.79 1.31
CA SER A 61 37.20 -25.06 0.07
C SER A 61 37.89 -24.40 -1.13
N TYR A 62 38.34 -23.14 -1.00
CA TYR A 62 39.14 -22.50 -2.05
C TYR A 62 40.48 -23.20 -2.30
N LYS A 63 41.13 -23.78 -1.28
CA LYS A 63 42.37 -24.55 -1.50
C LYS A 63 42.14 -25.85 -2.26
N GLN A 64 40.95 -26.45 -2.15
CA GLN A 64 40.58 -27.68 -2.84
C GLN A 64 40.06 -27.42 -4.26
N ASP A 65 39.52 -26.22 -4.52
CA ASP A 65 39.01 -25.89 -5.84
C ASP A 65 40.15 -25.78 -6.88
N LYS A 66 40.13 -26.71 -7.84
CA LYS A 66 41.09 -26.81 -8.94
C LYS A 66 41.18 -25.50 -9.74
N LEU A 67 40.09 -24.73 -9.83
CA LEU A 67 40.07 -23.45 -10.52
C LEU A 67 40.78 -22.35 -9.74
N TYR A 68 40.62 -22.29 -8.42
CA TYR A 68 41.32 -21.32 -7.56
C TYR A 68 42.83 -21.58 -7.56
N LEU A 69 43.25 -22.84 -7.54
CA LEU A 69 44.66 -23.21 -7.67
C LEU A 69 45.24 -22.77 -9.02
N ALA A 70 44.55 -23.08 -10.12
CA ALA A 70 44.96 -22.64 -11.47
C ALA A 70 45.02 -21.10 -11.58
N TYR A 71 44.05 -20.41 -10.97
CA TYR A 71 44.01 -18.95 -10.88
C TYR A 71 45.21 -18.38 -10.12
N LYS A 72 45.48 -18.91 -8.91
CA LYS A 72 46.61 -18.48 -8.08
C LYS A 72 47.94 -18.69 -8.79
N THR A 73 48.14 -19.83 -9.44
CA THR A 73 49.33 -20.10 -10.26
C THR A 73 49.43 -19.15 -11.44
N SER A 74 48.30 -18.80 -12.08
CA SER A 74 48.28 -17.85 -13.21
C SER A 74 48.60 -16.41 -12.80
N ILE A 75 48.11 -15.93 -11.64
CA ILE A 75 48.48 -14.62 -11.09
C ILE A 75 49.97 -14.55 -10.81
N GLN A 76 50.52 -15.60 -10.20
CA GLN A 76 51.95 -15.69 -9.90
C GLN A 76 52.80 -15.76 -11.18
N ALA A 77 52.23 -16.22 -12.29
CA ALA A 77 52.91 -16.39 -13.57
C ALA A 77 52.71 -15.24 -14.58
N SER A 78 51.67 -14.39 -14.47
CA SER A 78 51.27 -13.50 -15.56
C SER A 78 51.72 -12.05 -15.43
N THR A 79 52.52 -11.61 -16.41
CA THR A 79 52.64 -10.23 -16.87
C THR A 79 51.44 -9.85 -17.76
N GLY A 80 50.45 -9.14 -17.21
CA GLY A 80 49.61 -8.18 -17.94
C GLY A 80 48.47 -8.64 -18.88
N LYS A 81 48.14 -9.93 -19.06
CA LYS A 81 46.93 -10.35 -19.80
C LYS A 81 46.04 -11.27 -18.96
N PRO A 82 44.69 -11.07 -18.92
CA PRO A 82 43.80 -11.90 -18.11
C PRO A 82 43.71 -13.32 -18.69
N PRO A 83 44.15 -14.37 -17.96
CA PRO A 83 44.10 -15.77 -18.40
C PRO A 83 42.68 -16.27 -18.70
N ALA A 84 42.56 -17.28 -19.58
CA ALA A 84 41.30 -17.95 -19.97
C ALA A 84 40.44 -18.42 -18.77
N ILE A 85 41.06 -18.58 -17.60
CA ILE A 85 40.45 -18.92 -16.32
C ILE A 85 39.41 -17.87 -15.87
N TYR A 86 39.63 -16.58 -16.15
CA TYR A 86 38.69 -15.51 -15.81
C TYR A 86 37.35 -15.68 -16.54
N LYS A 87 37.38 -16.06 -17.82
CA LYS A 87 36.15 -16.31 -18.60
C LYS A 87 35.34 -17.48 -18.00
N LEU A 88 36.02 -18.56 -17.64
CA LEU A 88 35.39 -19.72 -17.00
C LEU A 88 34.78 -19.37 -15.64
N LEU A 89 35.45 -18.51 -14.86
CA LEU A 89 34.92 -18.02 -13.59
C LEU A 89 33.68 -17.14 -13.80
N ASP A 90 33.75 -16.19 -14.73
CA ASP A 90 32.62 -15.32 -15.08
C ASP A 90 31.41 -16.12 -15.56
N ASP A 91 31.62 -17.15 -16.39
CA ASP A 91 30.55 -18.00 -16.89
C ASP A 91 29.91 -18.83 -15.74
N LYS A 92 30.71 -19.33 -14.79
CA LYS A 92 30.18 -19.98 -13.58
C LYS A 92 29.41 -19.02 -12.69
N VAL A 93 29.91 -17.80 -12.50
CA VAL A 93 29.22 -16.76 -11.71
C VAL A 93 27.87 -16.40 -12.35
N ARG A 94 27.84 -16.20 -13.67
CA ARG A 94 26.61 -15.94 -14.43
C ARG A 94 25.62 -17.11 -14.33
N HIS A 95 26.11 -18.35 -14.47
CA HIS A 95 25.28 -19.53 -14.33
C HIS A 95 24.63 -19.61 -12.95
N ASN A 96 25.41 -19.43 -11.88
CA ASN A 96 24.90 -19.43 -10.52
C ASN A 96 23.93 -18.27 -10.27
N ALA A 97 24.23 -17.06 -10.76
CA ALA A 97 23.34 -15.92 -10.64
C ALA A 97 21.98 -16.20 -11.31
N ASN A 98 21.99 -16.75 -12.53
CA ASN A 98 20.78 -17.13 -13.24
C ASN A 98 19.97 -18.20 -12.48
N GLN A 99 20.63 -19.22 -11.94
CA GLN A 99 19.96 -20.22 -11.10
C GLN A 99 19.28 -19.59 -9.88
N ARG A 100 19.93 -18.61 -9.22
CA ARG A 100 19.37 -17.93 -8.04
C ARG A 100 18.17 -17.06 -8.40
N VAL A 101 18.23 -16.36 -9.53
CA VAL A 101 17.09 -15.59 -10.06
C VAL A 101 15.92 -16.52 -10.37
N ASN A 102 16.17 -17.64 -11.04
CA ASN A 102 15.12 -18.62 -11.36
C ASN A 102 14.50 -19.21 -10.09
N TYR A 103 15.32 -19.61 -9.12
CA TYR A 103 14.84 -20.10 -7.82
C TYR A 103 13.97 -19.07 -7.10
N ALA A 104 14.40 -17.79 -7.09
CA ALA A 104 13.61 -16.71 -6.48
C ALA A 104 12.28 -16.50 -7.20
N PHE A 105 12.27 -16.57 -8.54
CA PHE A 105 11.05 -16.50 -9.34
C PHE A 105 10.10 -17.66 -9.05
N GLU A 106 10.61 -18.89 -9.03
CA GLU A 106 9.84 -20.10 -8.71
C GLU A 106 9.26 -20.05 -7.29
N TYR A 107 10.05 -19.61 -6.32
CA TYR A 107 9.60 -19.44 -4.94
C TYR A 107 8.46 -18.42 -4.83
N ALA A 108 8.61 -17.26 -5.47
CA ALA A 108 7.58 -16.23 -5.51
C ALA A 108 6.30 -16.75 -6.19
N LYS A 109 6.44 -17.46 -7.30
CA LYS A 109 5.32 -18.10 -8.01
C LYS A 109 4.60 -19.11 -7.14
N GLN A 110 5.31 -20.03 -6.50
CA GLN A 110 4.71 -21.04 -5.62
C GLN A 110 3.96 -20.39 -4.44
N ASN A 111 4.51 -19.35 -3.84
CA ASN A 111 3.85 -18.65 -2.75
C ASN A 111 2.59 -17.90 -3.22
N TRP A 112 2.67 -17.29 -4.40
CA TRP A 112 1.52 -16.67 -5.05
C TRP A 112 0.43 -17.69 -5.35
N ASP A 113 0.76 -18.79 -6.02
CA ASP A 113 -0.19 -19.85 -6.41
C ASP A 113 -0.87 -20.50 -5.19
N LYS A 114 -0.17 -20.63 -4.06
CA LYS A 114 -0.75 -21.15 -2.81
C LYS A 114 -1.86 -20.26 -2.24
N GLY A 115 -1.71 -18.93 -2.34
CA GLY A 115 -2.62 -17.96 -1.72
C GLY A 115 -3.59 -17.30 -2.70
N HIS A 116 -3.30 -17.32 -4.00
CA HIS A 116 -4.05 -16.59 -5.00
C HIS A 116 -5.28 -17.38 -5.44
N LYS A 117 -6.46 -16.82 -5.18
CA LYS A 117 -7.73 -17.35 -5.69
C LYS A 117 -8.22 -16.44 -6.80
N THR A 118 -8.34 -16.99 -8.01
CA THR A 118 -8.96 -16.29 -9.14
C THR A 118 -10.41 -16.00 -8.79
N LYS A 119 -10.82 -14.73 -8.87
CA LYS A 119 -12.22 -14.34 -8.72
C LYS A 119 -12.89 -14.45 -10.08
N GLU A 120 -13.79 -15.40 -10.23
CA GLU A 120 -14.65 -15.51 -11.39
C GLU A 120 -15.94 -14.74 -11.15
N PHE A 121 -16.35 -13.97 -12.15
CA PHE A 121 -17.59 -13.19 -12.13
C PHE A 121 -18.43 -13.58 -13.34
N LYS A 122 -19.74 -13.45 -13.24
CA LYS A 122 -20.68 -13.65 -14.35
C LYS A 122 -21.41 -12.35 -14.65
N ALA A 123 -21.83 -12.18 -15.90
CA ALA A 123 -22.73 -11.08 -16.25
C ALA A 123 -24.05 -11.25 -15.48
N GLY A 124 -24.51 -10.18 -14.85
CA GLY A 124 -25.68 -10.17 -13.96
C GLY A 124 -25.36 -10.26 -12.47
N ASP A 125 -24.12 -10.61 -12.07
CA ASP A 125 -23.77 -10.68 -10.64
C ASP A 125 -23.78 -9.28 -9.99
N LEU A 126 -24.13 -9.26 -8.70
CA LEU A 126 -24.03 -8.08 -7.86
C LEU A 126 -22.64 -7.96 -7.27
N ILE A 127 -22.05 -6.77 -7.40
CA ILE A 127 -20.68 -6.49 -6.98
C ILE A 127 -20.55 -5.14 -6.28
N LEU A 128 -19.49 -5.05 -5.49
CA LEU A 128 -19.03 -3.82 -4.85
C LEU A 128 -17.74 -3.34 -5.55
N VAL A 129 -17.66 -2.04 -5.83
CA VAL A 129 -16.53 -1.41 -6.51
C VAL A 129 -15.74 -0.55 -5.53
N SER A 130 -14.41 -0.67 -5.53
CA SER A 130 -13.56 0.07 -4.60
C SER A 130 -13.57 1.58 -4.87
N THR A 131 -13.61 2.37 -3.80
CA THR A 131 -13.63 3.84 -3.88
C THR A 131 -12.27 4.51 -3.90
N LEU A 132 -11.18 3.74 -3.82
CA LEU A 132 -9.80 4.23 -3.78
C LEU A 132 -9.46 5.19 -4.94
N SER A 133 -10.05 5.00 -6.11
CA SER A 133 -9.78 5.79 -7.31
C SER A 133 -10.89 6.79 -7.66
N PHE A 134 -11.92 6.93 -6.82
CA PHE A 134 -13.01 7.86 -7.09
C PHE A 134 -12.72 9.25 -6.54
N ASN A 135 -12.34 10.16 -7.45
CA ASN A 135 -12.18 11.58 -7.13
C ASN A 135 -13.51 12.35 -7.08
N ASN A 136 -14.60 11.75 -7.59
CA ASN A 136 -15.90 12.43 -7.72
C ASN A 136 -16.84 12.21 -6.52
N ILE A 137 -16.50 11.30 -5.60
CA ILE A 137 -17.32 11.07 -4.39
C ILE A 137 -17.03 12.21 -3.41
N LYS A 138 -18.06 12.98 -3.06
CA LYS A 138 -17.98 14.09 -2.10
C LYS A 138 -17.69 13.58 -0.67
N GLY A 139 -17.09 14.43 0.16
CA GLY A 139 -16.82 14.14 1.57
C GLY A 139 -15.34 13.92 1.92
N GLN A 140 -15.06 13.70 3.20
CA GLN A 140 -13.71 13.47 3.71
C GLN A 140 -13.24 12.04 3.41
N ASN A 141 -12.01 11.87 2.93
CA ASN A 141 -11.47 10.54 2.56
C ASN A 141 -11.49 9.50 3.68
N LYS A 142 -11.49 9.93 4.96
CA LYS A 142 -11.55 9.04 6.13
C LYS A 142 -12.96 8.53 6.46
N LEU A 143 -13.99 9.24 6.00
CA LEU A 143 -15.40 8.93 6.28
C LEU A 143 -16.11 8.29 5.08
N LYS A 144 -15.42 8.16 3.95
CA LYS A 144 -15.97 7.49 2.77
C LYS A 144 -15.89 5.98 2.96
N ASP A 145 -16.95 5.29 2.57
CA ASP A 145 -16.91 3.85 2.44
C ASP A 145 -15.82 3.44 1.46
N SER A 146 -15.08 2.38 1.80
CA SER A 146 -14.00 1.86 0.94
C SER A 146 -14.52 1.20 -0.34
N PHE A 147 -15.82 0.86 -0.37
CA PHE A 147 -16.50 0.25 -1.50
C PHE A 147 -17.87 0.90 -1.68
N SER A 148 -18.28 1.10 -2.94
CA SER A 148 -19.60 1.56 -3.33
C SER A 148 -20.36 0.44 -4.08
N GLY A 149 -21.69 0.49 -4.02
CA GLY A 149 -22.56 -0.52 -4.62
C GLY A 149 -23.46 -1.19 -3.58
N PRO A 150 -24.43 -2.01 -4.00
CA PRO A 150 -24.26 -3.03 -5.04
C PRO A 150 -24.53 -2.53 -6.46
N PHE A 151 -23.71 -3.00 -7.42
CA PHE A 151 -23.88 -2.76 -8.85
C PHE A 151 -23.97 -4.06 -9.62
N ILE A 152 -24.66 -4.03 -10.77
CA ILE A 152 -24.84 -5.19 -11.64
C ILE A 152 -23.75 -5.19 -12.72
N ILE A 153 -23.15 -6.36 -12.97
CA ILE A 153 -22.23 -6.57 -14.09
C ILE A 153 -23.01 -6.61 -15.40
N LYS A 154 -22.70 -5.70 -16.34
CA LYS A 154 -23.26 -5.73 -17.71
C LYS A 154 -22.52 -6.72 -18.62
N ALA A 155 -21.19 -6.65 -18.60
CA ALA A 155 -20.34 -7.45 -19.47
C ALA A 155 -18.96 -7.66 -18.84
N LEU A 156 -18.28 -8.72 -19.27
CA LEU A 156 -16.91 -9.02 -18.87
C LEU A 156 -15.98 -8.72 -20.05
N HIS A 157 -14.95 -7.91 -19.81
CA HIS A 157 -13.91 -7.60 -20.77
C HIS A 157 -12.69 -8.48 -20.48
N GLY A 158 -12.72 -9.68 -21.07
CA GLY A 158 -11.71 -10.71 -20.85
C GLY A 158 -11.64 -11.18 -19.38
N THR A 159 -10.44 -11.55 -18.94
CA THR A 159 -10.18 -12.06 -17.58
C THR A 159 -9.82 -10.99 -16.57
N ASN A 160 -9.69 -9.72 -16.99
CA ASN A 160 -9.11 -8.67 -16.17
C ASN A 160 -10.07 -7.54 -15.82
N ALA A 161 -11.12 -7.31 -16.61
CA ALA A 161 -11.99 -6.15 -16.42
C ALA A 161 -13.48 -6.50 -16.50
N VAL A 162 -14.27 -5.74 -15.75
CA VAL A 162 -15.71 -5.87 -15.61
C VAL A 162 -16.35 -4.54 -15.99
N GLN A 163 -17.36 -4.58 -16.84
CA GLN A 163 -18.21 -3.44 -17.13
C GLN A 163 -19.45 -3.47 -16.25
N VAL A 164 -19.66 -2.36 -15.53
CA VAL A 164 -20.64 -2.25 -14.46
C VAL A 164 -21.71 -1.24 -14.83
N GLN A 165 -22.95 -1.54 -14.46
CA GLN A 165 -24.04 -0.57 -14.52
C GLN A 165 -23.94 0.39 -13.34
N LEU A 166 -23.29 1.53 -13.55
CA LEU A 166 -23.24 2.60 -12.56
C LEU A 166 -24.54 3.42 -12.60
N SER A 167 -25.08 3.72 -11.43
CA SER A 167 -26.16 4.69 -11.21
C SER A 167 -25.69 5.70 -10.15
N GLY A 168 -25.79 7.01 -10.42
CA GLY A 168 -25.46 8.08 -9.46
C GLY A 168 -24.17 8.87 -9.78
N GLU A 169 -23.45 9.36 -8.75
CA GLU A 169 -22.33 10.33 -8.90
C GLU A 169 -21.05 9.77 -9.59
N VAL A 170 -21.03 8.49 -9.97
CA VAL A 170 -19.82 7.75 -10.40
C VAL A 170 -19.77 7.50 -11.93
N GLU A 171 -20.70 8.06 -12.71
CA GLU A 171 -20.96 7.74 -14.13
C GLU A 171 -19.80 7.81 -15.13
N LYS A 172 -18.64 8.38 -14.79
CA LYS A 172 -17.58 8.66 -15.78
C LYS A 172 -16.88 7.42 -16.33
N ASN A 173 -16.65 6.38 -15.51
CA ASN A 173 -15.85 5.21 -15.91
C ASN A 173 -16.55 3.90 -15.50
N PRO A 174 -17.32 3.25 -16.39
CA PRO A 174 -18.07 2.03 -16.05
C PRO A 174 -17.23 0.75 -16.08
N ILE A 175 -15.95 0.82 -16.47
CA ILE A 175 -15.07 -0.35 -16.60
C ILE A 175 -14.08 -0.36 -15.43
N PHE A 176 -14.04 -1.47 -14.70
CA PHE A 176 -13.18 -1.65 -13.54
C PHE A 176 -12.35 -2.92 -13.66
N PRO A 177 -11.08 -2.91 -13.22
CA PRO A 177 -10.31 -4.13 -13.10
C PRO A 177 -10.88 -5.03 -11.99
N ILE A 178 -10.82 -6.34 -12.17
CA ILE A 178 -11.32 -7.36 -11.24
C ILE A 178 -10.71 -7.24 -9.84
N SER A 179 -9.47 -6.73 -9.73
CA SER A 179 -8.82 -6.47 -8.45
C SER A 179 -9.56 -5.46 -7.57
N LEU A 180 -10.22 -4.47 -8.19
CA LEU A 180 -10.98 -3.42 -7.50
C LEU A 180 -12.44 -3.80 -7.23
N VAL A 181 -12.83 -5.03 -7.59
CA VAL A 181 -14.19 -5.53 -7.47
C VAL A 181 -14.26 -6.67 -6.45
N LYS A 182 -15.37 -6.72 -5.70
CA LYS A 182 -15.71 -7.80 -4.78
C LYS A 182 -17.15 -8.26 -5.02
N ASN A 183 -17.41 -9.54 -4.81
CA ASN A 183 -18.78 -10.07 -4.80
C ASN A 183 -19.58 -9.40 -3.69
N TYR A 184 -20.81 -9.02 -4.00
CA TYR A 184 -21.76 -8.57 -3.00
C TYR A 184 -22.38 -9.80 -2.32
N SER A 185 -22.27 -9.86 -0.99
CA SER A 185 -22.98 -10.85 -0.17
C SER A 185 -24.10 -10.13 0.56
N SER A 186 -25.35 -10.54 0.32
CA SER A 186 -26.44 -10.14 1.20
C SER A 186 -26.27 -10.82 2.56
N SER A 187 -26.81 -10.19 3.62
CA SER A 187 -26.80 -10.78 4.96
C SER A 187 -27.97 -11.74 5.07
N ASP A 188 -27.69 -13.01 5.42
CA ASP A 188 -28.74 -14.01 5.64
C ASP A 188 -29.61 -13.63 6.83
N LYS A 189 -30.89 -13.37 6.57
CA LYS A 189 -31.85 -12.92 7.59
C LYS A 189 -32.16 -13.99 8.64
N GLU A 190 -32.06 -15.26 8.26
CA GLU A 190 -32.31 -16.39 9.18
C GLU A 190 -31.18 -16.59 10.19
N LEU A 191 -29.92 -16.46 9.75
CA LEU A 191 -28.75 -16.57 10.60
C LEU A 191 -28.55 -15.31 11.46
N PHE A 192 -28.95 -14.15 10.94
CA PHE A 192 -28.73 -12.85 11.58
C PHE A 192 -30.01 -12.00 11.65
N PRO A 193 -31.06 -12.47 12.37
CA PRO A 193 -32.36 -11.80 12.41
C PRO A 193 -32.34 -10.42 13.08
N LEU A 194 -31.35 -10.15 13.94
CA LEU A 194 -31.17 -8.84 14.59
C LEU A 194 -30.50 -7.81 13.69
N ARG A 195 -29.96 -8.23 12.53
CA ARG A 195 -29.28 -7.36 11.57
C ARG A 195 -30.30 -6.75 10.62
N ASN A 196 -31.21 -5.96 11.18
CA ASN A 196 -32.13 -5.18 10.38
C ASN A 196 -31.33 -4.12 9.62
N GLU A 197 -31.49 -4.07 8.30
CA GLU A 197 -31.08 -2.93 7.48
C GLU A 197 -31.94 -1.75 7.95
N THR A 198 -31.53 -1.04 9.00
CA THR A 198 -32.19 0.21 9.35
C THR A 198 -32.02 1.12 8.13
N PRO A 199 -33.10 1.55 7.47
CA PRO A 199 -33.00 2.64 6.51
C PRO A 199 -32.23 3.74 7.24
N ILE A 200 -31.12 4.19 6.66
CA ILE A 200 -30.37 5.30 7.25
C ILE A 200 -31.38 6.43 7.34
N GLU A 201 -31.88 6.71 8.54
CA GLU A 201 -32.68 7.88 8.81
C GLU A 201 -31.73 9.02 8.52
N VAL A 202 -31.82 9.58 7.31
CA VAL A 202 -31.04 10.73 6.92
C VAL A 202 -31.48 11.79 7.92
N PRO A 203 -30.62 12.20 8.88
CA PRO A 203 -31.01 13.22 9.83
C PRO A 203 -31.51 14.40 9.00
N PRO A 204 -32.62 15.06 9.40
CA PRO A 204 -33.21 16.14 8.64
C PRO A 204 -32.07 17.07 8.22
N LEU A 205 -31.86 17.14 6.91
CA LEU A 205 -30.75 17.83 6.28
C LEU A 205 -30.71 19.21 6.92
N TYR A 206 -29.69 19.46 7.76
CA TYR A 206 -29.59 20.67 8.57
C TYR A 206 -30.04 21.83 7.69
N GLN A 207 -31.12 22.51 8.10
CA GLN A 207 -31.59 23.70 7.40
C GLN A 207 -30.36 24.54 7.12
N SER A 208 -30.04 24.73 5.84
CA SER A 208 -28.81 25.35 5.34
C SER A 208 -28.31 26.38 6.35
N GLU A 209 -27.34 25.99 7.20
CA GLU A 209 -26.82 26.91 8.20
C GLU A 209 -26.39 28.15 7.44
N GLU A 210 -26.95 29.30 7.79
CA GLU A 210 -26.64 30.54 7.10
C GLU A 210 -25.13 30.76 7.21
N LYS A 211 -24.41 30.52 6.11
CA LYS A 211 -22.96 30.52 6.11
C LYS A 211 -22.46 31.94 6.36
N ASN A 212 -22.15 32.22 7.61
CA ASN A 212 -21.65 33.53 8.02
C ASN A 212 -20.26 33.78 7.42
N VAL A 213 -20.20 34.73 6.49
CA VAL A 213 -18.96 35.12 5.81
C VAL A 213 -18.04 35.89 6.76
N LEU A 214 -16.78 35.46 6.86
CA LEU A 214 -15.74 36.14 7.63
C LEU A 214 -15.02 37.19 6.77
N LYS A 215 -14.45 36.75 5.63
CA LYS A 215 -13.68 37.62 4.73
C LYS A 215 -13.56 37.06 3.31
N VAL A 216 -13.32 37.95 2.35
CA VAL A 216 -12.95 37.60 0.98
C VAL A 216 -11.43 37.55 0.86
N LEU A 217 -10.91 36.46 0.30
CA LEU A 217 -9.46 36.21 0.19
C LEU A 217 -8.91 36.56 -1.21
N LYS A 218 -9.65 36.19 -2.25
CA LYS A 218 -9.19 36.30 -3.64
C LYS A 218 -10.36 36.66 -4.56
N GLU A 219 -10.04 37.22 -5.72
CA GLU A 219 -10.97 37.40 -6.82
C GLU A 219 -10.46 36.69 -8.07
N ARG A 220 -11.36 36.16 -8.90
CA ARG A 220 -11.06 35.63 -10.23
C ARG A 220 -12.15 36.05 -11.21
N ARG A 221 -11.78 36.21 -12.48
CA ARG A 221 -12.73 36.46 -13.58
C ARG A 221 -13.08 35.14 -14.24
N LEU A 222 -14.37 34.92 -14.49
CA LEU A 222 -14.81 33.76 -15.25
C LEU A 222 -14.47 33.95 -16.74
N ARG A 223 -13.96 32.90 -17.37
CA ARG A 223 -13.59 32.94 -18.79
C ARG A 223 -14.87 32.98 -19.63
N GLY A 224 -15.07 34.04 -20.42
CA GLY A 224 -16.23 34.19 -21.30
C GLY A 224 -17.46 34.87 -20.68
N LYS A 225 -17.43 35.23 -19.39
CA LYS A 225 -18.46 36.07 -18.75
C LYS A 225 -17.82 37.30 -18.12
N ASN A 226 -18.52 38.43 -18.09
CA ASN A 226 -18.05 39.63 -17.37
C ASN A 226 -18.31 39.56 -15.85
N GLU A 227 -18.47 38.35 -15.32
CA GLU A 227 -18.75 38.07 -13.92
C GLU A 227 -17.45 37.73 -13.17
N ARG A 228 -17.39 38.16 -11.91
CA ARG A 228 -16.29 37.86 -11.00
C ARG A 228 -16.76 36.90 -9.92
N GLU A 229 -15.88 35.98 -9.56
CA GLU A 229 -16.04 35.13 -8.40
C GLU A 229 -15.04 35.54 -7.33
N TYR A 230 -15.48 35.42 -6.09
CA TYR A 230 -14.71 35.77 -4.91
C TYR A 230 -14.53 34.51 -4.06
N LEU A 231 -13.31 34.27 -3.61
CA LEU A 231 -13.01 33.18 -2.68
C LEU A 231 -13.36 33.66 -1.27
N VAL A 232 -14.42 33.08 -0.72
CA VAL A 232 -14.98 33.48 0.56
C VAL A 232 -14.52 32.52 1.64
N ARG A 233 -14.00 33.07 2.74
CA ARG A 233 -13.74 32.35 3.97
C ARG A 233 -14.87 32.57 4.95
N TYR A 234 -15.38 31.50 5.53
CA TYR A 234 -16.46 31.53 6.50
C TYR A 234 -15.97 31.67 7.94
N ARG A 235 -16.87 32.06 8.84
CA ARG A 235 -16.58 32.21 10.27
C ARG A 235 -16.51 30.87 10.99
N ASN A 236 -17.33 29.91 10.56
CA ASN A 236 -17.27 28.53 11.07
C ASN A 236 -16.08 27.80 10.40
N PRO A 237 -15.07 27.32 11.15
CA PRO A 237 -13.93 26.60 10.60
C PRO A 237 -14.29 25.29 9.87
N GLN A 238 -15.49 24.77 10.07
CA GLN A 238 -15.97 23.56 9.40
C GLN A 238 -16.32 23.79 7.93
N HIS A 239 -16.68 25.01 7.54
CA HIS A 239 -16.96 25.32 6.13
C HIS A 239 -15.66 25.62 5.39
N GLU A 240 -15.44 24.90 4.29
CA GLU A 240 -14.30 25.14 3.42
C GLU A 240 -14.43 26.45 2.64
N ASP A 241 -13.29 26.99 2.18
CA ASP A 241 -13.26 28.22 1.37
C ASP A 241 -13.91 27.96 0.00
N GLU A 242 -14.96 28.71 -0.36
CA GLU A 242 -15.74 28.51 -1.59
C GLU A 242 -15.63 29.70 -2.55
N TRP A 243 -15.65 29.42 -3.87
CA TRP A 243 -15.74 30.46 -4.90
C TRP A 243 -17.21 30.80 -5.16
N ILE A 244 -17.59 32.05 -4.89
CA ILE A 244 -18.98 32.50 -4.95
C ILE A 244 -19.08 33.80 -5.75
N THR A 245 -20.19 33.97 -6.47
CA THR A 245 -20.53 35.20 -7.20
C THR A 245 -21.00 36.30 -6.24
N GLU A 246 -20.83 37.57 -6.61
CA GLU A 246 -21.21 38.73 -5.78
C GLU A 246 -22.66 38.68 -5.26
N SER A 247 -23.61 38.21 -6.08
CA SER A 247 -25.04 38.11 -5.73
C SER A 247 -25.37 37.10 -4.64
N LYS A 248 -24.50 36.11 -4.43
CA LYS A 248 -24.72 35.00 -3.48
C LYS A 248 -24.05 35.25 -2.13
N ILE A 249 -23.30 36.35 -1.98
CA ILE A 249 -22.61 36.71 -0.74
C ILE A 249 -23.51 37.64 0.08
N PRO A 250 -23.93 37.25 1.30
CA PRO A 250 -24.63 38.14 2.21
C PRO A 250 -23.78 39.38 2.52
N ASP A 251 -24.38 40.57 2.47
CA ASP A 251 -23.68 41.86 2.68
C ASP A 251 -22.40 42.05 1.83
N SER A 252 -22.43 41.55 0.57
CA SER A 252 -21.28 41.52 -0.35
C SER A 252 -20.49 42.83 -0.40
N GLN A 253 -21.18 43.97 -0.47
CA GLN A 253 -20.57 45.29 -0.56
C GLN A 253 -19.60 45.60 0.60
N LYS A 254 -19.93 45.19 1.83
CA LYS A 254 -19.12 45.44 3.03
C LYS A 254 -17.79 44.69 2.94
N PHE A 255 -17.85 43.42 2.57
CA PHE A 255 -16.67 42.56 2.46
C PHE A 255 -15.80 42.94 1.25
N LEU A 256 -16.43 43.24 0.11
CA LEU A 256 -15.72 43.68 -1.10
C LEU A 256 -15.03 45.03 -0.90
N ARG A 257 -15.66 45.97 -0.17
CA ARG A 257 -15.04 47.26 0.16
C ARG A 257 -13.79 47.06 1.02
N ARG A 258 -13.86 46.22 2.05
CA ARG A 258 -12.70 45.87 2.90
C ARG A 258 -11.58 45.22 2.09
N PHE A 259 -11.91 44.22 1.28
CA PHE A 259 -10.96 43.53 0.41
C PHE A 259 -10.26 44.47 -0.58
N ARG A 260 -11.01 45.37 -1.22
CA ARG A 260 -10.46 46.38 -2.13
C ARG A 260 -9.55 47.37 -1.40
N HIS A 261 -9.89 47.74 -0.15
CA HIS A 261 -9.06 48.63 0.67
C HIS A 261 -7.73 47.98 1.06
N GLU A 262 -7.75 46.73 1.52
CA GLU A 262 -6.54 45.97 1.88
C GLU A 262 -5.58 45.77 0.70
N ARG A 263 -6.11 45.68 -0.53
CA ARG A 263 -5.30 45.53 -1.75
C ARG A 263 -4.80 46.84 -2.36
N ARG A 264 -5.19 48.00 -1.84
CA ARG A 264 -4.64 49.27 -2.34
C ARG A 264 -3.16 49.32 -1.96
N PRO A 265 -2.25 49.54 -2.92
CA PRO A 265 -0.87 49.84 -2.57
C PRO A 265 -0.86 51.11 -1.72
N ILE A 266 -0.19 51.05 -0.57
CA ILE A 266 0.07 52.25 0.24
C ILE A 266 0.90 53.16 -0.65
N ARG A 267 0.34 54.32 -1.03
CA ARG A 267 1.14 55.38 -1.63
C ARG A 267 2.08 55.87 -0.54
N GLN A 268 3.35 55.45 -0.63
CA GLN A 268 4.46 56.08 0.10
C GLN A 268 4.70 57.47 -0.47
#